data_AF-A0A925GB25-F1
#
_entry.id   AF-A0A925GB25-F1
#
_cell.length_a   1.000
_cell.length_b   1.000
_cell.length_c   1.000
_cell.angle_alpha   90.00
_cell.angle_beta   90.00
_cell.angle_gamma   90.00
#
_symmetry.space_group_name_H-M   'P 1'
#
loop_
_entity.id
_entity.type
_entity.pdbx_description
1 polymer ?
#
loop_
_entity_poly.entity_id
_entity_poly.type
_entity_poly.pdbx_seq_one_letter_code
_entity_poly.pdbx_strand_id
1 'polypeptide(L)'
;MKIKIVLLTALLLAFSLIGLAQAKTNNAFAPESETYAGELQVGKTQSVILYFGAESGDYAAFCFKNNSAVGRAILAACKDKQQCQFTGEVTGGECKVPGLEADLSASSKIVSIKSVKSLAAKNSATGKTPKSSNKASAPDALIKNLYAAQKSGSGPFFQTRDRAFVDKYFRKDLADLIWKDAVAANGEVGAIDFDPLYGSQDPQISNFIIMETGWGGDRKFGGDDEAVVQVTFKDSGKERMVSYQFKRGKDTTWKIYDVHYRSDDGQVKLAEVLTKARAASQIIPASFQPPSKIETVEQLAKMLSEAFTANELGRLDAAQTNPGTVRIVLEHSITGEIESKIFKTFAAGEKWFKSREREDGPARNSGTLLRCKASICTYEQEGMLHNNLYLQKITYGYKKRLPYIKAIYVIDGD
;
A
#
# COMPACT_ATOMS: atom_id res chain seq x y z
N MET A 1 -30.02 -47.47 52.66
CA MET A 1 -28.90 -48.22 52.05
C MET A 1 -27.63 -47.81 52.76
N LYS A 2 -26.97 -48.75 53.43
CA LYS A 2 -25.67 -48.56 54.10
C LYS A 2 -24.54 -48.69 53.05
N ILE A 3 -23.40 -48.05 53.30
CA ILE A 3 -22.01 -48.57 53.19
C ILE A 3 -21.01 -47.58 52.56
N LYS A 4 -20.19 -47.04 53.48
CA LYS A 4 -18.72 -46.86 53.50
C LYS A 4 -18.03 -45.84 52.58
N ILE A 5 -17.69 -44.73 53.22
CA ILE A 5 -16.40 -44.04 53.18
C ILE A 5 -15.27 -45.03 53.57
N VAL A 6 -14.21 -45.11 52.75
CA VAL A 6 -12.87 -45.58 53.15
C VAL A 6 -11.82 -44.63 52.58
N LEU A 7 -10.94 -44.24 53.50
CA LEU A 7 -9.80 -43.33 53.42
C LEU A 7 -8.56 -44.01 52.79
N LEU A 8 -7.64 -43.20 52.22
CA LEU A 8 -6.14 -43.29 52.25
C LEU A 8 -5.49 -44.68 52.04
N THR A 9 -4.43 -44.89 51.23
CA THR A 9 -3.05 -44.40 51.45
C THR A 9 -2.13 -44.94 50.33
N ALA A 10 -1.16 -44.12 49.90
CA ALA A 10 0.20 -44.44 49.40
C ALA A 10 0.48 -45.69 48.53
N LEU A 11 0.97 -45.44 47.30
CA LEU A 11 2.12 -46.17 46.77
C LEU A 11 2.95 -45.29 45.81
N LEU A 12 3.87 -44.52 46.42
CA LEU A 12 5.09 -44.04 45.78
C LEU A 12 6.06 -45.23 45.67
N LEU A 13 6.49 -45.57 44.46
CA LEU A 13 7.80 -46.16 44.11
C LEU A 13 7.66 -46.90 42.77
N ALA A 14 8.24 -46.30 41.73
CA ALA A 14 8.94 -46.96 40.61
C ALA A 14 8.76 -46.13 39.33
N PHE A 15 9.63 -45.14 39.11
CA PHE A 15 10.25 -45.01 37.79
C PHE A 15 11.70 -44.56 37.99
N SER A 16 12.54 -45.56 37.77
CA SER A 16 13.99 -45.59 37.79
C SER A 16 14.62 -44.60 36.81
N LEU A 17 15.51 -43.77 37.36
CA LEU A 17 16.92 -43.63 36.96
C LEU A 17 17.33 -44.36 35.67
N ILE A 18 17.12 -43.74 34.50
CA ILE A 18 18.00 -43.87 33.34
C ILE A 18 18.00 -42.51 32.63
N GLY A 19 19.12 -41.79 32.73
CA GLY A 19 19.32 -40.49 32.10
C GLY A 19 20.81 -40.20 32.05
N LEU A 20 21.45 -40.84 31.08
CA LEU A 20 22.89 -40.83 30.80
C LEU A 20 23.48 -39.41 30.79
N ALA A 21 24.66 -39.32 31.40
CA ALA A 21 25.61 -38.25 31.21
C ALA A 21 25.86 -38.03 29.71
N GLN A 22 25.42 -36.90 29.17
CA GLN A 22 25.96 -36.38 27.92
C GLN A 22 27.25 -35.63 28.24
N ALA A 23 28.37 -36.31 28.02
CA ALA A 23 29.67 -35.69 27.90
C ALA A 23 29.60 -34.60 26.83
N LYS A 24 30.00 -33.37 27.20
CA LYS A 24 30.34 -32.29 26.27
C LYS A 24 31.46 -32.77 25.37
N THR A 25 31.11 -33.32 24.21
CA THR A 25 32.02 -33.44 23.08
C THR A 25 32.10 -32.04 22.47
N ASN A 26 33.16 -31.31 22.82
CA ASN A 26 33.61 -30.15 22.06
C ASN A 26 34.14 -30.65 20.72
N ASN A 27 33.23 -31.10 19.84
CA ASN A 27 33.54 -31.16 18.42
C ASN A 27 33.63 -29.70 17.97
N ALA A 28 34.87 -29.20 17.94
CA ALA A 28 35.21 -28.01 17.18
C ALA A 28 34.91 -28.33 15.71
N PHE A 29 33.65 -28.12 15.31
CA PHE A 29 33.27 -28.04 13.92
C PHE A 29 34.19 -26.99 13.31
N ALA A 30 35.08 -27.43 12.41
CA ALA A 30 35.84 -26.50 11.60
C ALA A 30 34.81 -25.58 10.93
N PRO A 31 34.93 -24.25 11.06
CA PRO A 31 33.96 -23.33 10.49
C PRO A 31 33.87 -23.60 8.98
N GLU A 32 32.70 -24.03 8.51
CA GLU A 32 32.51 -24.31 7.09
C GLU A 32 32.54 -22.98 6.33
N SER A 33 33.41 -22.91 5.32
CA SER A 33 33.47 -21.75 4.45
C SER A 33 32.29 -21.79 3.46
N GLU A 34 31.43 -20.80 3.52
CA GLU A 34 30.27 -20.67 2.63
C GLU A 34 30.52 -19.61 1.54
N THR A 35 29.69 -19.63 0.49
CA THR A 35 29.77 -18.65 -0.61
C THR A 35 28.57 -17.72 -0.56
N TYR A 36 28.85 -16.42 -0.51
CA TYR A 36 27.86 -15.35 -0.44
C TYR A 36 28.00 -14.43 -1.65
N ALA A 37 26.91 -13.79 -2.06
CA ALA A 37 26.92 -12.77 -3.10
C ALA A 37 26.10 -11.56 -2.67
N GLY A 38 26.45 -10.36 -3.14
CA GLY A 38 25.69 -9.15 -2.84
C GLY A 38 26.32 -7.89 -3.43
N GLU A 39 25.65 -6.76 -3.25
CA GLU A 39 26.17 -5.46 -3.67
C GLU A 39 27.17 -4.93 -2.65
N LEU A 40 28.37 -4.57 -3.10
CA LEU A 40 29.34 -3.89 -2.26
C LEU A 40 28.96 -2.42 -2.07
N GLN A 41 28.86 -1.97 -0.82
CA GLN A 41 28.75 -0.55 -0.45
C GLN A 41 29.96 -0.14 0.37
N VAL A 42 30.74 0.80 -0.18
CA VAL A 42 32.01 1.23 0.41
C VAL A 42 31.79 2.41 1.35
N GLY A 43 31.95 2.18 2.66
CA GLY A 43 31.93 3.24 3.67
C GLY A 43 33.33 3.77 4.00
N LYS A 44 33.41 4.77 4.90
CA LYS A 44 34.67 5.42 5.27
C LYS A 44 35.66 4.48 5.98
N THR A 45 35.17 3.71 6.96
CA THR A 45 36.00 2.82 7.81
C THR A 45 35.59 1.36 7.71
N GLN A 46 34.33 1.11 7.37
CA GLN A 46 33.74 -0.21 7.16
C GLN A 46 32.95 -0.20 5.86
N SER A 47 32.92 -1.34 5.20
CA SER A 47 32.11 -1.58 4.01
C SER A 47 31.20 -2.78 4.28
N VAL A 48 30.14 -2.89 3.48
CA VAL A 48 29.16 -3.97 3.58
C VAL A 48 28.94 -4.60 2.20
N ILE A 49 28.78 -5.91 2.17
CA ILE A 49 28.16 -6.61 1.05
C ILE A 49 26.72 -6.89 1.45
N LEU A 50 25.78 -6.30 0.71
CA LEU A 50 24.36 -6.44 0.96
C LEU A 50 23.76 -7.52 0.06
N TYR A 51 23.37 -8.64 0.65
CA TYR A 51 22.63 -9.71 0.01
C TYR A 51 21.13 -9.43 0.05
N PHE A 52 20.42 -9.82 -1.01
CA PHE A 52 18.98 -9.79 -1.08
C PHE A 52 18.45 -11.17 -1.49
N GLY A 53 17.68 -11.81 -0.62
CA GLY A 53 17.04 -13.09 -0.86
C GLY A 53 15.85 -12.92 -1.80
N ALA A 54 15.99 -13.30 -3.07
CA ALA A 54 14.93 -13.09 -4.07
C ALA A 54 13.62 -13.85 -3.77
N GLU A 55 13.70 -14.99 -3.08
CA GLU A 55 12.52 -15.80 -2.72
C GLU A 55 11.85 -15.33 -1.44
N SER A 56 12.63 -14.85 -0.46
CA SER A 56 12.11 -14.43 0.85
C SER A 56 11.89 -12.92 0.97
N GLY A 57 12.51 -12.12 0.09
CA GLY A 57 12.51 -10.66 0.16
C GLY A 57 13.39 -10.08 1.27
N ASP A 58 14.20 -10.91 1.91
CA ASP A 58 15.04 -10.56 3.06
C ASP A 58 16.37 -9.93 2.65
N TYR A 59 16.88 -9.04 3.49
CA TYR A 59 18.25 -8.53 3.36
C TYR A 59 19.18 -9.18 4.38
N ALA A 60 20.39 -9.54 3.94
CA ALA A 60 21.46 -9.93 4.83
C ALA A 60 22.70 -9.06 4.58
N ALA A 61 23.32 -8.57 5.66
CA ALA A 61 24.50 -7.72 5.58
C ALA A 61 25.76 -8.47 6.00
N PHE A 62 26.81 -8.36 5.19
CA PHE A 62 28.14 -8.88 5.49
C PHE A 62 29.16 -7.76 5.58
N CYS A 63 29.54 -7.36 6.79
CA CYS A 63 30.42 -6.21 6.99
C CYS A 63 31.86 -6.59 7.29
N PHE A 64 32.77 -5.68 6.92
CA PHE A 64 34.20 -5.81 7.16
C PHE A 64 34.85 -4.43 7.32
N LYS A 65 35.99 -4.37 8.02
CA LYS A 65 36.80 -3.15 8.10
C LYS A 65 37.61 -3.00 6.82
N ASN A 66 37.64 -1.81 6.23
CA ASN A 66 38.34 -1.57 4.96
C ASN A 66 39.84 -1.88 5.04
N ASN A 67 40.44 -1.61 6.21
CA ASN A 67 41.86 -1.85 6.48
C ASN A 67 42.20 -3.26 6.98
N SER A 68 41.24 -4.21 7.01
CA SER A 68 41.55 -5.61 7.32
C SER A 68 42.08 -6.35 6.10
N ALA A 69 42.64 -7.55 6.28
CA ALA A 69 43.04 -8.41 5.17
C ALA A 69 41.85 -8.75 4.25
N VAL A 70 40.70 -9.07 4.84
CA VAL A 70 39.43 -9.28 4.13
C VAL A 70 39.02 -8.03 3.34
N GLY A 71 39.06 -6.85 3.98
CA GLY A 71 38.65 -5.62 3.32
C GLY A 71 39.52 -5.26 2.14
N ARG A 72 40.85 -5.40 2.27
CA ARG A 72 41.77 -5.21 1.13
C ARG A 72 41.51 -6.19 0.00
N ALA A 73 41.23 -7.46 0.30
CA ALA A 73 40.96 -8.47 -0.72
C ALA A 73 39.67 -8.16 -1.49
N ILE A 74 38.58 -7.84 -0.78
CA ILE A 74 37.29 -7.50 -1.40
C ILE A 74 37.41 -6.23 -2.23
N LEU A 75 37.97 -5.15 -1.66
CA LEU A 75 38.11 -3.86 -2.34
C LEU A 75 39.09 -3.89 -3.52
N ALA A 76 40.00 -4.87 -3.57
CA ALA A 76 40.86 -5.09 -4.74
C ALA A 76 40.11 -5.80 -5.88
N ALA A 77 39.17 -6.70 -5.56
CA ALA A 77 38.43 -7.48 -6.53
C ALA A 77 37.16 -6.78 -7.03
N CYS A 78 36.56 -5.92 -6.20
CA CYS A 78 35.28 -5.30 -6.41
C CYS A 78 35.31 -3.79 -6.22
N LYS A 79 34.52 -3.07 -7.02
CA LYS A 79 34.32 -1.61 -6.85
C LYS A 79 33.02 -1.33 -6.09
N ASP A 80 32.92 -0.13 -5.53
CA ASP A 80 31.69 0.36 -4.92
C ASP A 80 30.51 0.21 -5.90
N LYS A 81 29.37 -0.23 -5.36
CA LYS A 81 28.13 -0.56 -6.07
C LYS A 81 28.20 -1.75 -7.03
N GLN A 82 29.28 -2.53 -7.04
CA GLN A 82 29.34 -3.75 -7.84
C GLN A 82 28.79 -4.97 -7.10
N GLN A 83 28.22 -5.89 -7.86
CA GLN A 83 27.93 -7.24 -7.38
C GLN A 83 29.23 -8.00 -7.15
N CYS A 84 29.36 -8.58 -5.96
CA CYS A 84 30.53 -9.30 -5.49
C CYS A 84 30.11 -10.67 -4.99
N GLN A 85 30.88 -11.68 -5.33
CA GLN A 85 30.79 -12.99 -4.72
C GLN A 85 32.06 -13.25 -3.93
N PHE A 86 31.91 -13.70 -2.69
CA PHE A 86 33.03 -14.16 -1.87
C PHE A 86 32.74 -15.53 -1.26
N THR A 87 33.78 -16.31 -1.05
CA THR A 87 33.75 -17.54 -0.26
C THR A 87 34.61 -17.32 0.97
N GLY A 88 34.09 -17.58 2.16
CA GLY A 88 34.81 -17.34 3.40
C GLY A 88 34.01 -17.71 4.64
N GLU A 89 34.56 -17.39 5.80
CA GLU A 89 33.88 -17.57 7.07
C GLU A 89 33.27 -16.24 7.52
N VAL A 90 32.05 -16.33 8.06
CA VAL A 90 31.34 -15.22 8.67
C VAL A 90 31.04 -15.57 10.14
N THR A 91 30.96 -14.56 10.99
CA THR A 91 30.56 -14.73 12.40
C THR A 91 29.44 -13.74 12.73
N GLY A 92 28.62 -14.06 13.72
CA GLY A 92 27.54 -13.18 14.15
C GLY A 92 28.06 -11.78 14.52
N GLY A 93 27.31 -10.74 14.16
CA GLY A 93 27.65 -9.37 14.51
C GLY A 93 26.75 -8.35 13.84
N GLU A 94 26.66 -7.15 14.42
CA GLU A 94 25.83 -6.06 13.92
C GLU A 94 26.60 -5.20 12.91
N CYS A 95 26.15 -5.23 11.66
CA CYS A 95 26.61 -4.39 10.59
C CYS A 95 25.79 -3.11 10.60
N LYS A 96 26.47 -1.97 10.61
CA LYS A 96 25.83 -0.67 10.45
C LYS A 96 25.67 -0.40 8.96
N VAL A 97 24.45 -0.52 8.47
CA VAL A 97 24.08 -0.24 7.07
C VAL A 97 23.16 0.97 7.09
N PRO A 98 23.67 2.19 6.84
CA PRO A 98 22.87 3.41 6.93
C PRO A 98 21.57 3.30 6.12
N GLY A 99 20.43 3.32 6.83
CA GLY A 99 19.11 3.28 6.21
C GLY A 99 18.56 1.87 5.97
N LEU A 100 19.16 0.83 6.56
CA LEU A 100 18.66 -0.55 6.49
C LEU A 100 18.78 -1.30 7.84
N GLU A 101 19.15 -0.63 8.93
CA GLU A 101 19.52 -1.29 10.19
C GLU A 101 18.37 -2.09 10.85
N ALA A 102 17.12 -1.67 10.66
CA ALA A 102 15.94 -2.35 11.22
C ALA A 102 15.41 -3.50 10.33
N ASP A 103 15.86 -3.56 9.07
CA ASP A 103 15.27 -4.43 8.03
C ASP A 103 16.21 -5.58 7.61
N LEU A 104 17.35 -5.73 8.30
CA LEU A 104 18.27 -6.84 8.07
C LEU A 104 17.77 -8.10 8.77
N SER A 105 17.30 -9.06 7.98
CA SER A 105 16.93 -10.40 8.45
C SER A 105 18.14 -11.16 9.00
N ALA A 106 19.35 -10.80 8.56
CA ALA A 106 20.59 -11.26 9.17
C ALA A 106 21.72 -10.23 9.02
N SER A 107 22.64 -10.23 9.99
CA SER A 107 23.85 -9.44 9.94
C SER A 107 25.03 -10.26 10.43
N SER A 108 26.15 -10.21 9.69
CA SER A 108 27.35 -10.97 10.02
C SER A 108 28.62 -10.26 9.61
N LYS A 109 29.70 -10.53 10.32
CA LYS A 109 31.02 -9.99 10.04
C LYS A 109 31.85 -11.02 9.28
N ILE A 110 32.46 -10.61 8.17
CA ILE A 110 33.36 -11.47 7.40
C ILE A 110 34.69 -11.57 8.16
N VAL A 111 35.05 -12.77 8.60
CA VAL A 111 36.27 -13.01 9.40
C VAL A 111 37.44 -13.50 8.56
N SER A 112 37.16 -14.32 7.54
CA SER A 112 38.16 -14.83 6.60
C SER A 112 37.61 -14.83 5.17
N ILE A 113 38.50 -14.78 4.19
CA ILE A 113 38.13 -14.85 2.78
C ILE A 113 39.04 -15.84 2.07
N LYS A 114 38.43 -16.85 1.45
CA LYS A 114 39.11 -17.88 0.65
C LYS A 114 39.15 -17.47 -0.82
N SER A 115 38.07 -16.87 -1.32
CA SER A 115 38.03 -16.34 -2.69
C SER A 115 37.09 -15.14 -2.77
N VAL A 116 37.35 -14.23 -3.71
CA VAL A 116 36.45 -13.13 -4.04
C VAL A 116 36.55 -12.82 -5.52
N LYS A 117 35.42 -12.53 -6.15
CA LYS A 117 35.35 -12.08 -7.54
C LYS A 117 34.25 -11.03 -7.70
N SER A 118 34.51 -10.05 -8.56
CA SER A 118 33.45 -9.20 -9.10
C SER A 118 32.58 -10.01 -10.05
N LEU A 119 31.27 -9.81 -9.96
CA LEU A 119 30.27 -10.37 -10.86
C LEU A 119 29.92 -9.39 -11.99
N ALA A 120 30.67 -8.29 -12.15
CA ALA A 120 30.52 -7.40 -13.29
C ALA A 120 30.62 -8.19 -14.60
N ALA A 121 29.65 -7.99 -15.50
CA ALA A 121 29.62 -8.64 -16.80
C ALA A 121 30.97 -8.49 -17.50
N LYS A 122 31.64 -9.62 -17.78
CA LYS A 122 32.86 -9.64 -18.59
C LYS A 122 32.50 -9.18 -19.99
N ASN A 123 32.64 -7.89 -20.27
CA ASN A 123 32.73 -7.40 -21.63
C ASN A 123 34.07 -7.87 -22.19
N SER A 124 34.07 -9.06 -22.79
CA SER A 124 35.12 -9.51 -23.69
C SER A 124 35.30 -8.46 -24.79
N ALA A 125 36.52 -7.96 -24.89
CA ALA A 125 36.95 -7.06 -25.93
C ALA A 125 36.84 -7.74 -27.30
N THR A 126 35.91 -7.27 -28.14
CA THR A 126 36.07 -6.99 -29.58
C THR A 126 34.70 -6.65 -30.17
N GLY A 127 34.60 -5.49 -30.86
CA GLY A 127 33.53 -5.22 -31.82
C GLY A 127 32.46 -4.23 -31.36
N LYS A 128 32.62 -2.98 -31.82
CA LYS A 128 31.58 -1.94 -32.01
C LYS A 128 30.50 -1.85 -30.91
N THR A 129 30.74 -0.92 -29.99
CA THR A 129 29.71 -0.28 -29.16
C THR A 129 28.47 0.04 -30.00
N PRO A 130 27.27 -0.50 -29.68
CA PRO A 130 26.05 0.12 -30.15
C PRO A 130 25.98 1.49 -29.50
N LYS A 131 26.00 2.49 -30.37
CA LYS A 131 25.88 3.91 -30.07
C LYS A 131 24.70 4.13 -29.11
N SER A 132 24.99 4.79 -27.99
CA SER A 132 24.03 5.47 -27.13
C SER A 132 22.92 6.15 -27.95
N SER A 133 21.74 5.54 -27.97
CA SER A 133 20.50 6.16 -28.44
C SER A 133 19.49 6.16 -27.29
N ASN A 134 19.13 7.38 -26.86
CA ASN A 134 18.06 7.75 -25.93
C ASN A 134 18.26 7.42 -24.43
N LYS A 135 19.06 8.27 -23.78
CA LYS A 135 19.15 8.42 -22.31
C LYS A 135 17.80 8.80 -21.64
N ALA A 136 16.80 9.27 -22.40
CA ALA A 136 15.50 9.70 -21.89
C ALA A 136 14.45 8.58 -21.76
N SER A 137 14.71 7.38 -22.30
CA SER A 137 13.80 6.22 -22.26
C SER A 137 14.26 5.10 -21.33
N ALA A 138 15.34 5.31 -20.57
CA ALA A 138 15.80 4.35 -19.56
C ALA A 138 14.85 4.37 -18.35
N PRO A 139 14.58 3.22 -17.70
CA PRO A 139 13.69 3.12 -16.55
C PRO A 139 13.99 4.13 -15.43
N ASP A 140 15.24 4.30 -15.02
CA ASP A 140 15.62 5.28 -13.98
C ASP A 140 15.34 6.72 -14.40
N ALA A 141 15.58 7.06 -15.67
CA ALA A 141 15.27 8.38 -16.22
C ALA A 141 13.75 8.62 -16.25
N LEU A 142 12.96 7.59 -16.55
CA LEU A 142 11.50 7.66 -16.48
C LEU A 142 11.01 7.93 -15.06
N ILE A 143 11.59 7.27 -14.04
CA ILE A 143 11.25 7.53 -12.64
C ILE A 143 11.64 8.94 -12.21
N LYS A 144 12.85 9.41 -12.55
CA LYS A 144 13.26 10.81 -12.29
C LYS A 144 12.28 11.82 -12.89
N ASN A 145 11.86 11.59 -14.14
CA ASN A 145 10.89 12.44 -14.82
C ASN A 145 9.49 12.36 -14.19
N LEU A 146 9.09 11.20 -13.68
CA LEU A 146 7.81 10.98 -13.01
C LEU A 146 7.72 11.79 -11.71
N TYR A 147 8.73 11.69 -10.84
CA TYR A 147 8.80 12.47 -9.60
C TYR A 147 8.91 13.97 -9.87
N ALA A 148 9.68 14.39 -10.88
CA ALA A 148 9.74 15.79 -11.28
C ALA A 148 8.39 16.34 -11.74
N ALA A 149 7.64 15.56 -12.54
CA ALA A 149 6.30 15.93 -12.98
C ALA A 149 5.32 16.08 -11.81
N GLN A 150 5.31 15.14 -10.86
CA GLN A 150 4.48 15.24 -9.65
C GLN A 150 4.82 16.50 -8.83
N LYS A 151 6.12 16.77 -8.59
CA LYS A 151 6.57 17.95 -7.85
C LYS A 151 6.14 19.27 -8.51
N SER A 152 5.97 19.27 -9.83
CA SER A 152 5.47 20.42 -10.59
C SER A 152 3.94 20.54 -10.66
N GLY A 153 3.19 19.69 -9.93
CA GLY A 153 1.71 19.66 -9.99
C GLY A 153 1.15 19.12 -11.30
N SER A 154 1.99 18.46 -12.09
CA SER A 154 1.66 17.92 -13.41
C SER A 154 1.91 16.41 -13.48
N GLY A 155 1.70 15.72 -12.37
CA GLY A 155 1.80 14.26 -12.31
C GLY A 155 0.74 13.56 -13.17
N PRO A 156 0.98 12.29 -13.55
CA PRO A 156 0.04 11.53 -14.40
C PRO A 156 -1.17 10.99 -13.62
N PHE A 157 -1.14 11.05 -12.29
CA PHE A 157 -2.22 10.61 -11.42
C PHE A 157 -3.26 11.70 -11.20
N PHE A 158 -4.49 11.31 -10.84
CA PHE A 158 -5.59 12.20 -10.45
C PHE A 158 -5.99 13.27 -11.48
N GLN A 159 -5.64 13.08 -12.75
CA GLN A 159 -5.90 14.04 -13.81
C GLN A 159 -6.72 13.40 -14.94
N THR A 160 -7.58 14.20 -15.57
CA THR A 160 -8.46 13.80 -16.68
C THR A 160 -8.24 14.64 -17.94
N ARG A 161 -7.17 15.45 -17.96
CA ARG A 161 -6.88 16.42 -19.02
C ARG A 161 -6.06 15.83 -20.17
N ASP A 162 -5.13 14.94 -19.87
CA ASP A 162 -4.18 14.41 -20.83
C ASP A 162 -3.96 12.90 -20.63
N ARG A 163 -4.70 12.11 -21.40
CA ARG A 163 -4.55 10.65 -21.39
C ARG A 163 -3.19 10.21 -21.91
N ALA A 164 -2.67 10.89 -22.93
CA ALA A 164 -1.39 10.56 -23.53
C ALA A 164 -0.23 10.73 -22.54
N PHE A 165 -0.37 11.69 -21.61
CA PHE A 165 0.58 11.85 -20.52
C PHE A 165 0.61 10.67 -19.54
N VAL A 166 -0.53 10.03 -19.26
CA VAL A 166 -0.56 8.76 -18.48
C VAL A 166 0.12 7.65 -19.28
N ASP A 167 -0.24 7.50 -20.55
CA ASP A 167 0.30 6.47 -21.44
C ASP A 167 1.80 6.64 -21.70
N LYS A 168 2.38 7.83 -21.45
CA LYS A 168 3.81 8.08 -21.51
C LYS A 168 4.59 7.26 -20.47
N TYR A 169 4.04 7.11 -19.27
CA TYR A 169 4.73 6.44 -18.15
C TYR A 169 4.28 4.99 -17.98
N PHE A 170 3.00 4.70 -18.18
CA PHE A 170 2.40 3.42 -17.81
C PHE A 170 2.05 2.55 -19.03
N ARG A 171 2.20 1.24 -18.88
CA ARG A 171 1.66 0.25 -19.82
C ARG A 171 0.15 0.38 -19.88
N LYS A 172 -0.41 0.04 -21.05
CA LYS A 172 -1.83 0.27 -21.36
C LYS A 172 -2.79 -0.23 -20.25
N ASP A 173 -2.56 -1.42 -19.72
CA ASP A 173 -3.48 -2.03 -18.74
C ASP A 173 -3.51 -1.24 -17.42
N LEU A 174 -2.35 -0.84 -16.91
CA LEU A 174 -2.25 0.01 -15.72
C LEU A 174 -2.70 1.45 -16.02
N ALA A 175 -2.34 2.01 -17.17
CA ALA A 175 -2.77 3.34 -17.60
C ALA A 175 -4.31 3.44 -17.70
N ASP A 176 -4.96 2.38 -18.20
CA ASP A 176 -6.42 2.30 -18.26
C ASP A 176 -7.06 2.29 -16.88
N LEU A 177 -6.45 1.58 -15.92
CA LEU A 177 -6.92 1.55 -14.53
C LEU A 177 -6.78 2.93 -13.87
N ILE A 178 -5.60 3.55 -13.98
CA ILE A 178 -5.34 4.90 -13.43
C ILE A 178 -6.28 5.94 -14.05
N TRP A 179 -6.44 5.92 -15.37
CA TRP A 179 -7.31 6.87 -16.07
C TRP A 179 -8.78 6.69 -15.69
N LYS A 180 -9.27 5.45 -15.65
CA LYS A 180 -10.65 5.17 -15.26
C LYS A 180 -10.92 5.59 -13.83
N ASP A 181 -9.98 5.36 -12.93
CA ASP A 181 -10.08 5.82 -11.55
C ASP A 181 -10.19 7.35 -11.49
N ALA A 182 -9.28 8.08 -12.14
CA ALA A 182 -9.32 9.54 -12.19
C ALA A 182 -10.61 10.10 -12.81
N VAL A 183 -11.11 9.48 -13.89
CA VAL A 183 -12.37 9.88 -14.54
C VAL A 183 -13.57 9.59 -13.64
N ALA A 184 -13.63 8.42 -13.00
CA ALA A 184 -14.69 8.06 -12.07
C ALA A 184 -14.68 8.93 -10.81
N ALA A 185 -13.48 9.31 -10.36
CA ALA A 185 -13.29 10.20 -9.22
C ALA A 185 -13.72 11.64 -9.53
N ASN A 186 -13.62 12.09 -10.78
CA ASN A 186 -14.10 13.40 -11.27
C ASN A 186 -13.62 14.61 -10.41
N GLY A 187 -12.34 14.63 -10.09
CA GLY A 187 -11.73 15.69 -9.25
C GLY A 187 -11.91 15.48 -7.74
N GLU A 188 -12.47 14.35 -7.32
CA GLU A 188 -12.55 13.91 -5.92
C GLU A 188 -11.57 12.74 -5.68
N VAL A 189 -11.58 12.13 -4.50
CA VAL A 189 -10.74 10.95 -4.19
C VAL A 189 -11.31 9.72 -4.90
N GLY A 190 -10.43 8.97 -5.59
CA GLY A 190 -10.75 7.73 -6.29
C GLY A 190 -10.52 6.50 -5.42
N ALA A 191 -10.30 5.35 -6.06
CA ALA A 191 -9.83 4.13 -5.39
C ALA A 191 -8.40 4.28 -4.86
N ILE A 192 -7.62 5.18 -5.45
CA ILE A 192 -6.34 5.59 -4.91
C ILE A 192 -6.62 6.72 -3.91
N ASP A 193 -6.50 6.41 -2.62
CA ASP A 193 -6.71 7.32 -1.48
C ASP A 193 -5.40 7.80 -0.83
N PHE A 194 -4.26 7.46 -1.44
CA PHE A 194 -2.92 7.87 -1.01
C PHE A 194 -2.12 8.48 -2.18
N ASP A 195 -1.00 9.16 -1.93
CA ASP A 195 -0.09 9.60 -2.99
C ASP A 195 0.59 8.37 -3.66
N PRO A 196 0.35 8.11 -4.95
CA PRO A 196 0.80 6.90 -5.63
C PRO A 196 2.30 6.88 -5.98
N LEU A 197 3.06 7.95 -5.70
CA LEU A 197 4.52 7.92 -5.78
C LEU A 197 5.17 7.58 -4.45
N TYR A 198 4.49 7.80 -3.33
CA TYR A 198 5.04 7.57 -1.99
C TYR A 198 4.30 6.45 -1.22
N GLY A 199 3.11 6.06 -1.66
CA GLY A 199 2.26 5.11 -0.95
C GLY A 199 1.84 5.63 0.43
N SER A 200 1.51 6.92 0.55
CA SER A 200 1.20 7.59 1.82
C SER A 200 0.16 8.70 1.63
N GLN A 201 -0.73 8.92 2.61
CA GLN A 201 -1.77 9.96 2.53
C GLN A 201 -1.20 11.37 2.74
N ASP A 202 -0.26 11.52 3.67
CA ASP A 202 0.42 12.80 3.99
C ASP A 202 1.95 12.60 3.98
N PRO A 203 2.58 12.54 2.80
CA PRO A 203 3.99 12.19 2.67
C PRO A 203 4.92 13.26 3.23
N GLN A 204 5.67 12.94 4.29
CA GLN A 204 6.71 13.78 4.87
C GLN A 204 8.09 13.21 4.55
N ILE A 205 8.54 13.49 3.32
CA ILE A 205 9.66 12.80 2.69
C ILE A 205 11.01 13.38 3.08
N SER A 206 11.93 12.53 3.53
CA SER A 206 13.35 12.82 3.68
C SER A 206 14.20 11.64 3.17
N ASN A 207 15.51 11.84 2.99
CA ASN A 207 16.44 10.81 2.50
C ASN A 207 16.01 10.11 1.19
N PHE A 208 15.43 10.87 0.26
CA PHE A 208 14.94 10.34 -1.02
C PHE A 208 16.07 9.91 -1.94
N ILE A 209 16.09 8.64 -2.34
CA ILE A 209 17.10 8.03 -3.21
C ILE A 209 16.41 7.19 -4.29
N ILE A 210 16.80 7.40 -5.55
CA ILE A 210 16.45 6.52 -6.67
C ILE A 210 17.62 5.56 -6.88
N MET A 211 17.38 4.27 -6.71
CA MET A 211 18.40 3.23 -6.88
C MET A 211 18.71 2.99 -8.37
N GLU A 212 19.81 2.30 -8.64
CA GLU A 212 20.13 1.87 -10.00
C GLU A 212 19.07 0.92 -10.54
N THR A 213 18.89 0.92 -11.86
CA THR A 213 17.94 0.01 -12.52
C THR A 213 18.42 -1.43 -12.40
N GLY A 214 17.60 -2.27 -11.79
CA GLY A 214 17.73 -3.72 -11.90
C GLY A 214 17.21 -4.16 -13.27
N TRP A 215 18.10 -4.63 -14.14
CA TRP A 215 17.74 -5.10 -15.48
C TRP A 215 17.39 -6.59 -15.46
N GLY A 216 16.32 -6.97 -16.16
CA GLY A 216 15.94 -8.36 -16.36
C GLY A 216 16.93 -9.15 -17.22
N GLY A 217 16.77 -10.47 -17.25
CA GLY A 217 17.78 -11.44 -17.69
C GLY A 217 18.58 -12.06 -16.53
N ASP A 218 18.41 -11.50 -15.34
CA ASP A 218 18.73 -12.12 -14.04
C ASP A 218 17.43 -12.67 -13.43
N ARG A 219 17.47 -13.84 -12.77
CA ARG A 219 16.34 -14.40 -12.02
C ARG A 219 15.76 -13.41 -11.01
N LYS A 220 16.56 -12.42 -10.57
CA LYS A 220 16.17 -11.33 -9.65
C LYS A 220 15.18 -10.32 -10.24
N PHE A 221 15.24 -10.00 -11.54
CA PHE A 221 14.53 -8.85 -12.13
C PHE A 221 13.59 -9.20 -13.29
N GLY A 222 13.39 -10.50 -13.53
CA GLY A 222 12.44 -10.99 -14.54
C GLY A 222 13.09 -11.27 -15.89
N GLY A 223 12.26 -11.35 -16.93
CA GLY A 223 12.71 -11.62 -18.30
C GLY A 223 13.58 -10.49 -18.87
N ASP A 224 14.29 -10.73 -19.98
CA ASP A 224 15.15 -9.71 -20.65
C ASP A 224 14.39 -8.43 -21.08
N ASP A 225 13.06 -8.46 -21.08
CA ASP A 225 12.17 -7.35 -21.36
C ASP A 225 11.58 -6.71 -20.09
N GLU A 226 12.08 -7.05 -18.91
CA GLU A 226 11.65 -6.52 -17.62
C GLU A 226 12.78 -5.74 -16.94
N ALA A 227 12.39 -4.81 -16.07
CA ALA A 227 13.33 -4.05 -15.25
C ALA A 227 12.61 -3.55 -13.99
N VAL A 228 13.38 -3.28 -12.94
CA VAL A 228 12.87 -2.74 -11.68
C VAL A 228 13.66 -1.50 -11.32
N VAL A 229 12.97 -0.43 -10.97
CA VAL A 229 13.59 0.76 -10.36
C VAL A 229 13.02 0.91 -8.96
N GLN A 230 13.90 0.92 -7.98
CA GLN A 230 13.53 1.08 -6.58
C GLN A 230 13.81 2.51 -6.12
N VAL A 231 12.92 3.01 -5.27
CA VAL A 231 13.05 4.31 -4.64
C VAL A 231 12.91 4.11 -3.14
N THR A 232 13.88 4.62 -2.37
CA THR A 232 13.89 4.55 -0.91
C THR A 232 13.84 5.95 -0.33
N PHE A 233 13.16 6.10 0.80
CA PHE A 233 13.03 7.36 1.51
C PHE A 233 12.52 7.10 2.93
N LYS A 234 12.61 8.14 3.77
CA LYS A 234 11.89 8.20 5.05
C LYS A 234 10.60 8.99 4.88
N ASP A 235 9.49 8.44 5.34
CA ASP A 235 8.22 9.13 5.51
C ASP A 235 7.90 9.25 7.00
N SER A 236 7.82 10.48 7.51
CA SER A 236 7.61 10.75 8.93
C SER A 236 8.60 9.98 9.83
N GLY A 237 9.84 9.84 9.35
CA GLY A 237 10.94 9.14 10.03
C GLY A 237 10.98 7.62 9.83
N LYS A 238 9.94 7.00 9.27
CA LYS A 238 9.89 5.57 8.97
C LYS A 238 10.45 5.28 7.58
N GLU A 239 11.27 4.23 7.44
CA GLU A 239 11.81 3.83 6.13
C GLU A 239 10.68 3.29 5.24
N ARG A 240 10.74 3.64 3.95
CA ARG A 240 9.77 3.24 2.93
C ARG A 240 10.48 2.90 1.63
N MET A 241 9.91 1.97 0.89
CA MET A 241 10.39 1.61 -0.43
C MET A 241 9.24 1.50 -1.44
N VAL A 242 9.44 2.08 -2.62
CA VAL A 242 8.56 1.93 -3.77
C VAL A 242 9.33 1.28 -4.91
N SER A 243 8.83 0.15 -5.39
CA SER A 243 9.41 -0.58 -6.53
C SER A 243 8.54 -0.43 -7.76
N TYR A 244 9.10 0.20 -8.79
CA TYR A 244 8.45 0.41 -10.08
C TYR A 244 8.82 -0.74 -11.02
N GLN A 245 7.81 -1.49 -11.45
CA GLN A 245 7.99 -2.63 -12.33
C GLN A 245 7.84 -2.20 -13.78
N PHE A 246 8.86 -2.42 -14.59
CA PHE A 246 8.91 -2.02 -15.99
C PHE A 246 8.82 -3.20 -16.93
N LYS A 247 8.17 -2.99 -18.07
CA LYS A 247 8.16 -3.94 -19.18
C LYS A 247 8.36 -3.24 -20.51
N ARG A 248 9.35 -3.70 -21.26
CA ARG A 248 9.66 -3.18 -22.60
C ARG A 248 8.56 -3.58 -23.58
N GLY A 249 8.05 -2.60 -24.31
CA GLY A 249 7.08 -2.80 -25.38
C GLY A 249 7.72 -3.36 -26.64
N LYS A 250 6.89 -3.77 -27.59
CA LYS A 250 7.34 -4.17 -28.94
C LYS A 250 8.02 -3.01 -29.69
N ASP A 251 7.64 -1.79 -29.35
CA ASP A 251 8.23 -0.53 -29.81
C ASP A 251 9.57 -0.21 -29.10
N THR A 252 10.10 -1.14 -28.30
CA THR A 252 11.30 -1.00 -27.47
C THR A 252 11.21 0.03 -26.35
N THR A 253 10.02 0.58 -26.10
CA THR A 253 9.80 1.59 -25.06
C THR A 253 9.60 0.93 -23.69
N TRP A 254 10.30 1.40 -22.67
CA TRP A 254 10.08 1.00 -21.29
C TRP A 254 8.88 1.74 -20.71
N LYS A 255 7.96 1.00 -20.09
CA LYS A 255 6.81 1.57 -19.36
C LYS A 255 6.54 0.78 -18.09
N ILE A 256 5.99 1.47 -17.10
CA ILE A 256 5.62 0.90 -15.80
C ILE A 256 4.37 0.05 -15.96
N TYR A 257 4.43 -1.23 -15.59
CA TYR A 257 3.25 -2.12 -15.59
C TYR A 257 2.65 -2.32 -14.20
N ASP A 258 3.41 -2.07 -13.12
CA ASP A 258 2.91 -2.09 -11.75
C ASP A 258 3.80 -1.24 -10.82
N VAL A 259 3.26 -0.85 -9.66
CA VAL A 259 3.95 -0.12 -8.61
C VAL A 259 3.73 -0.84 -7.29
N HIS A 260 4.80 -1.21 -6.61
CA HIS A 260 4.75 -1.95 -5.35
C HIS A 260 5.24 -1.08 -4.20
N TYR A 261 4.38 -0.87 -3.22
CA TYR A 261 4.69 -0.17 -1.98
C TYR A 261 5.02 -1.20 -0.91
N ARG A 262 6.17 -1.04 -0.25
CA ARG A 262 6.56 -1.90 0.87
C ARG A 262 6.74 -1.06 2.13
N SER A 263 6.16 -1.56 3.21
CA SER A 263 6.28 -1.04 4.57
C SER A 263 6.33 -2.20 5.56
N ASP A 264 6.47 -1.89 6.84
CA ASP A 264 6.47 -2.85 7.94
C ASP A 264 5.21 -3.74 7.93
N ASP A 265 4.07 -3.18 7.53
CA ASP A 265 2.77 -3.86 7.46
C ASP A 265 2.59 -4.76 6.21
N GLY A 266 3.61 -4.85 5.35
CA GLY A 266 3.63 -5.73 4.18
C GLY A 266 3.75 -5.00 2.84
N GLN A 267 3.24 -5.63 1.78
CA GLN A 267 3.33 -5.13 0.41
C GLN A 267 1.94 -4.84 -0.17
N VAL A 268 1.79 -3.67 -0.78
CA VAL A 268 0.60 -3.26 -1.54
C VAL A 268 0.99 -3.04 -3.01
N LYS A 269 0.15 -3.50 -3.95
CA LYS A 269 0.37 -3.32 -5.39
C LYS A 269 -0.68 -2.40 -5.98
N LEU A 270 -0.27 -1.37 -6.71
CA LEU A 270 -1.19 -0.39 -7.29
C LEU A 270 -2.18 -1.03 -8.26
N ALA A 271 -1.72 -1.95 -9.12
CA ALA A 271 -2.60 -2.65 -10.05
C ALA A 271 -3.69 -3.46 -9.31
N GLU A 272 -3.37 -4.03 -8.14
CA GLU A 272 -4.31 -4.79 -7.32
C GLU A 272 -5.35 -3.88 -6.66
N VAL A 273 -4.93 -2.75 -6.07
CA VAL A 273 -5.84 -1.74 -5.49
C VAL A 273 -6.89 -1.33 -6.51
N LEU A 274 -6.44 -0.92 -7.71
CA LEU A 274 -7.31 -0.46 -8.78
C LEU A 274 -8.21 -1.58 -9.35
N THR A 275 -7.71 -2.81 -9.44
CA THR A 275 -8.48 -3.96 -9.93
C THR A 275 -9.57 -4.35 -8.92
N LYS A 276 -9.25 -4.40 -7.62
CA LYS A 276 -10.22 -4.68 -6.55
C LYS A 276 -11.32 -3.64 -6.51
N ALA A 277 -10.97 -2.36 -6.56
CA ALA A 277 -11.96 -1.29 -6.57
C ALA A 277 -12.89 -1.37 -7.79
N ARG A 278 -12.35 -1.73 -8.96
CA ARG A 278 -13.16 -1.95 -10.15
C ARG A 278 -14.10 -3.15 -10.02
N ALA A 279 -13.62 -4.26 -9.46
CA ALA A 279 -14.45 -5.44 -9.20
C ALA A 279 -15.56 -5.11 -8.19
N ALA A 280 -15.24 -4.42 -7.09
CA ALA A 280 -16.21 -3.94 -6.11
C ALA A 280 -17.26 -3.00 -6.73
N SER A 281 -16.85 -2.11 -7.65
CA SER A 281 -17.77 -1.23 -8.38
C SER A 281 -18.68 -1.98 -9.37
N GLN A 282 -18.32 -3.21 -9.75
CA GLN A 282 -19.10 -4.07 -10.65
C GLN A 282 -19.98 -5.08 -9.91
N ILE A 283 -19.68 -5.38 -8.64
CA ILE A 283 -20.53 -6.19 -7.77
C ILE A 283 -21.56 -5.26 -7.14
N ILE A 284 -22.62 -4.96 -7.90
CA ILE A 284 -23.86 -4.48 -7.28
C ILE A 284 -24.45 -5.71 -6.56
N PRO A 285 -24.60 -5.71 -5.22
CA PRO A 285 -25.37 -6.77 -4.58
C PRO A 285 -26.77 -6.78 -5.19
N ALA A 286 -27.18 -7.91 -5.75
CA ALA A 286 -28.48 -8.08 -6.40
C ALA A 286 -29.68 -7.75 -5.48
N SER A 287 -29.45 -7.61 -4.17
CA SER A 287 -30.44 -7.30 -3.15
C SER A 287 -30.86 -5.82 -3.07
N PHE A 288 -30.21 -4.89 -3.78
CA PHE A 288 -30.63 -3.48 -3.80
C PHE A 288 -30.70 -2.92 -5.22
N GLN A 289 -31.61 -3.46 -6.03
CA GLN A 289 -32.04 -2.75 -7.23
C GLN A 289 -32.98 -1.62 -6.79
N PRO A 290 -32.66 -0.33 -7.04
CA PRO A 290 -33.62 0.72 -6.81
C PRO A 290 -34.89 0.37 -7.60
N PRO A 291 -36.08 0.50 -7.00
CA PRO A 291 -37.32 0.26 -7.72
C PRO A 291 -37.28 1.06 -9.01
N SER A 292 -37.72 0.44 -10.11
CA SER A 292 -37.70 1.05 -11.45
C SER A 292 -38.48 2.37 -11.52
N LYS A 293 -39.30 2.67 -10.50
CA LYS A 293 -40.01 3.91 -10.32
C LYS A 293 -40.24 4.19 -8.84
N ILE A 294 -39.96 5.43 -8.42
CA ILE A 294 -40.31 5.94 -7.09
C ILE A 294 -41.64 6.66 -7.21
N GLU A 295 -42.67 6.13 -6.55
CA GLU A 295 -44.04 6.64 -6.65
C GLU A 295 -44.47 7.42 -5.41
N THR A 296 -43.89 7.10 -4.25
CA THR A 296 -44.24 7.75 -2.97
C THR A 296 -43.03 8.38 -2.28
N VAL A 297 -43.31 9.32 -1.38
CA VAL A 297 -42.28 9.96 -0.57
C VAL A 297 -41.69 8.97 0.44
N GLU A 298 -42.49 8.06 0.97
CA GLU A 298 -42.06 7.02 1.91
C GLU A 298 -41.06 6.06 1.25
N GLN A 299 -41.28 5.70 -0.02
CA GLN A 299 -40.31 4.93 -0.80
C GLN A 299 -38.99 5.69 -0.97
N LEU A 300 -39.06 6.98 -1.31
CA LEU A 300 -37.88 7.83 -1.45
C LEU A 300 -37.12 7.98 -0.13
N ALA A 301 -37.84 8.18 0.97
CA ALA A 301 -37.30 8.30 2.32
C ALA A 301 -36.59 7.01 2.73
N LYS A 302 -37.25 5.86 2.56
CA LYS A 302 -36.69 4.54 2.84
C LYS A 302 -35.41 4.28 2.04
N MET A 303 -35.41 4.55 0.73
CA MET A 303 -34.22 4.40 -0.10
C MET A 303 -33.06 5.27 0.35
N LEU A 304 -33.34 6.52 0.76
CA LEU A 304 -32.30 7.42 1.27
C LEU A 304 -31.75 6.94 2.60
N SER A 305 -32.62 6.48 3.50
CA SER A 305 -32.27 5.88 4.80
C SER A 305 -31.29 4.71 4.62
N GLU A 306 -31.65 3.78 3.73
CA GLU A 306 -30.84 2.59 3.43
C GLU A 306 -29.50 2.97 2.80
N ALA A 307 -29.50 3.90 1.85
CA ALA A 307 -28.28 4.38 1.22
C ALA A 307 -27.38 5.16 2.20
N PHE A 308 -27.97 5.91 3.14
CA PHE A 308 -27.24 6.61 4.19
C PHE A 308 -26.53 5.63 5.11
N THR A 309 -27.23 4.65 5.67
CA THR A 309 -26.65 3.63 6.56
C THR A 309 -25.62 2.74 5.87
N ALA A 310 -25.75 2.52 4.55
CA ALA A 310 -24.81 1.72 3.77
C ALA A 310 -23.56 2.49 3.30
N ASN A 311 -23.42 3.79 3.58
CA ASN A 311 -22.36 4.66 3.03
C ASN A 311 -22.36 4.72 1.49
N GLU A 312 -23.57 4.77 0.92
CA GLU A 312 -23.85 4.61 -0.49
C GLU A 312 -24.84 5.66 -1.05
N LEU A 313 -24.93 6.86 -0.46
CA LEU A 313 -25.85 7.91 -0.95
C LEU A 313 -25.68 8.19 -2.46
N GLY A 314 -24.46 8.07 -2.99
CA GLY A 314 -24.18 8.22 -4.42
C GLY A 314 -24.99 7.29 -5.34
N ARG A 315 -25.50 6.16 -4.85
CA ARG A 315 -26.38 5.27 -5.63
C ARG A 315 -27.71 5.94 -5.98
N LEU A 316 -28.16 6.92 -5.21
CA LEU A 316 -29.40 7.66 -5.45
C LEU A 316 -29.33 8.57 -6.68
N ASP A 317 -28.13 8.92 -7.13
CA ASP A 317 -27.93 9.71 -8.36
C ASP A 317 -28.42 8.95 -9.60
N ALA A 318 -28.18 7.63 -9.65
CA ALA A 318 -28.60 6.77 -10.76
C ALA A 318 -30.13 6.63 -10.87
N ALA A 319 -30.82 6.71 -9.74
CA ALA A 319 -32.28 6.66 -9.68
C ALA A 319 -32.96 8.00 -10.05
N GLN A 320 -32.18 9.03 -10.44
CA GLN A 320 -32.65 10.38 -10.81
C GLN A 320 -33.59 11.02 -9.78
N THR A 321 -33.42 10.66 -8.51
CA THR A 321 -34.30 11.07 -7.42
C THR A 321 -34.12 12.52 -7.00
N ASN A 322 -33.14 13.21 -7.58
CA ASN A 322 -32.90 14.62 -7.35
C ASN A 322 -32.53 15.36 -8.64
N PRO A 323 -33.49 16.02 -9.30
CA PRO A 323 -33.24 16.80 -10.52
C PRO A 323 -32.60 18.17 -10.21
N GLY A 324 -31.90 18.32 -9.08
CA GLY A 324 -31.37 19.56 -8.54
C GLY A 324 -30.31 19.32 -7.45
N THR A 325 -30.02 20.35 -6.67
CA THR A 325 -29.04 20.26 -5.58
C THR A 325 -29.66 19.69 -4.30
N VAL A 326 -28.89 18.95 -3.51
CA VAL A 326 -29.26 18.53 -2.15
C VAL A 326 -28.51 19.37 -1.11
N ARG A 327 -29.21 19.88 -0.10
CA ARG A 327 -28.57 20.48 1.08
C ARG A 327 -28.36 19.40 2.13
N ILE A 328 -27.17 19.33 2.71
CA ILE A 328 -26.93 18.50 3.90
C ILE A 328 -26.69 19.44 5.07
N VAL A 329 -27.32 19.14 6.20
CA VAL A 329 -27.21 19.87 7.46
C VAL A 329 -26.71 18.88 8.50
N LEU A 330 -25.58 19.20 9.12
CA LEU A 330 -24.97 18.44 10.20
C LEU A 330 -25.06 19.26 11.48
N GLU A 331 -25.67 18.69 12.51
CA GLU A 331 -25.77 19.26 13.85
C GLU A 331 -24.82 18.50 14.79
N HIS A 332 -23.96 19.21 15.50
CA HIS A 332 -23.04 18.62 16.49
C HIS A 332 -23.75 18.52 17.84
N SER A 333 -23.95 17.31 18.36
CA SER A 333 -24.80 17.10 19.56
C SER A 333 -24.26 17.76 20.83
N ILE A 334 -22.94 17.88 20.98
CA ILE A 334 -22.32 18.50 22.17
C ILE A 334 -22.28 20.03 22.04
N THR A 335 -21.82 20.55 20.90
CA THR A 335 -21.58 21.98 20.73
C THR A 335 -22.83 22.75 20.31
N GLY A 336 -23.83 22.06 19.75
CA GLY A 336 -24.99 22.68 19.11
C GLY A 336 -24.65 23.44 17.83
N GLU A 337 -23.42 23.32 17.33
CA GLU A 337 -23.01 23.95 16.08
C GLU A 337 -23.70 23.28 14.90
N ILE A 338 -24.09 24.10 13.93
CA ILE A 338 -24.76 23.64 12.71
C ILE A 338 -23.85 23.95 11.52
N GLU A 339 -23.44 22.89 10.82
CA GLU A 339 -22.82 23.00 9.52
C GLU A 339 -23.83 22.69 8.42
N SER A 340 -23.77 23.42 7.30
CA SER A 340 -24.57 23.06 6.14
C SER A 340 -23.85 23.31 4.83
N LYS A 341 -24.06 22.40 3.88
CA LYS A 341 -23.44 22.47 2.55
C LYS A 341 -24.42 22.01 1.47
N ILE A 342 -24.29 22.58 0.28
CA ILE A 342 -25.14 22.29 -0.87
C ILE A 342 -24.31 21.52 -1.90
N PHE A 343 -24.84 20.39 -2.35
CA PHE A 343 -24.19 19.49 -3.30
C PHE A 343 -25.02 19.35 -4.56
N LYS A 344 -24.34 19.19 -5.70
CA LYS A 344 -25.00 18.94 -6.99
C LYS A 344 -25.50 17.50 -7.15
N THR A 345 -24.92 16.56 -6.41
CA THR A 345 -25.21 15.12 -6.46
C THR A 345 -25.16 14.53 -5.06
N PHE A 346 -25.82 13.40 -4.85
CA PHE A 346 -25.71 12.65 -3.60
C PHE A 346 -24.31 12.06 -3.43
N ALA A 347 -23.62 11.68 -4.50
CA ALA A 347 -22.25 11.19 -4.44
C ALA A 347 -21.28 12.24 -3.86
N ALA A 348 -21.46 13.52 -4.21
CA ALA A 348 -20.64 14.59 -3.62
C ALA A 348 -20.96 14.80 -2.13
N GLY A 349 -22.23 14.61 -1.74
CA GLY A 349 -22.64 14.62 -0.33
C GLY A 349 -22.08 13.44 0.46
N GLU A 350 -22.08 12.24 -0.12
CA GLU A 350 -21.48 11.02 0.44
C GLU A 350 -20.00 11.22 0.76
N LYS A 351 -19.25 11.80 -0.18
CA LYS A 351 -17.83 12.07 0.03
C LYS A 351 -17.58 13.12 1.12
N TRP A 352 -18.47 14.11 1.24
CA TRP A 352 -18.37 15.06 2.34
C TRP A 352 -18.59 14.38 3.70
N PHE A 353 -19.55 13.45 3.83
CA PHE A 353 -19.68 12.64 5.04
C PHE A 353 -18.42 11.81 5.30
N LYS A 354 -17.90 11.10 4.29
CA LYS A 354 -16.65 10.33 4.43
C LYS A 354 -15.45 11.17 4.87
N SER A 355 -15.35 12.42 4.42
CA SER A 355 -14.28 13.33 4.87
C SER A 355 -14.38 13.75 6.34
N ARG A 356 -15.52 13.48 6.99
CA ARG A 356 -15.76 13.72 8.41
C ARG A 356 -15.72 12.45 9.24
N GLU A 357 -15.72 11.29 8.59
CA GLU A 357 -15.52 10.02 9.25
C GLU A 357 -14.03 9.81 9.56
N ARG A 358 -13.70 9.42 10.79
CA ARG A 358 -12.35 8.95 11.16
C ARG A 358 -12.11 7.53 10.62
N GLU A 359 -10.88 7.02 10.71
CA GLU A 359 -10.53 5.64 10.29
C GLU A 359 -11.36 4.56 11.02
N ASP A 360 -11.71 4.83 12.29
CA ASP A 360 -12.64 4.07 13.14
C ASP A 360 -14.02 4.77 13.23
N GLY A 361 -14.27 5.66 12.27
CA GLY A 361 -15.28 6.71 12.27
C GLY A 361 -16.73 6.23 12.20
N PRO A 362 -17.65 7.20 12.29
CA PRO A 362 -19.01 6.94 12.70
C PRO A 362 -19.75 5.94 11.83
N ALA A 363 -20.31 4.93 12.47
CA ALA A 363 -21.38 4.18 11.86
C ALA A 363 -22.56 5.13 11.62
N ARG A 364 -23.11 5.05 10.40
CA ARG A 364 -24.28 5.84 10.01
C ARG A 364 -25.54 5.07 10.34
N ASN A 365 -26.43 5.71 11.10
CA ASN A 365 -27.67 5.11 11.52
C ASN A 365 -28.86 5.96 11.08
N SER A 366 -29.88 5.30 10.57
CA SER A 366 -31.18 5.91 10.34
C SER A 366 -32.18 5.03 11.06
N GLY A 367 -32.73 5.51 12.18
CA GLY A 367 -33.78 4.77 12.89
C GLY A 367 -35.01 4.57 12.01
N THR A 368 -36.07 4.01 12.60
CA THR A 368 -37.29 3.70 11.83
C THR A 368 -37.93 4.98 11.28
N LEU A 369 -38.33 4.98 10.00
CA LEU A 369 -39.10 6.08 9.42
C LEU A 369 -40.45 6.21 10.16
N LEU A 370 -40.66 7.30 10.89
CA LEU A 370 -41.87 7.52 11.68
C LEU A 370 -43.05 7.98 10.82
N ARG A 371 -42.84 9.05 10.03
CA ARG A 371 -43.88 9.63 9.18
C ARG A 371 -43.30 10.58 8.14
N CYS A 372 -44.00 10.71 7.02
CA CYS A 372 -43.81 11.76 6.03
C CYS A 372 -45.05 12.66 5.98
N LYS A 373 -44.92 13.94 6.34
CA LYS A 373 -46.02 14.92 6.30
C LYS A 373 -45.49 16.33 6.09
N ALA A 374 -46.23 17.15 5.33
CA ALA A 374 -45.92 18.55 5.12
C ALA A 374 -44.47 18.81 4.62
N SER A 375 -44.03 18.06 3.60
CA SER A 375 -42.68 18.19 3.01
C SER A 375 -41.52 17.76 3.91
N ILE A 376 -41.79 17.04 5.00
CA ILE A 376 -40.79 16.53 5.94
C ILE A 376 -41.03 15.03 6.18
N CYS A 377 -39.98 14.23 6.21
CA CYS A 377 -40.00 12.89 6.80
C CYS A 377 -39.07 12.86 8.01
N THR A 378 -39.53 12.27 9.11
CA THR A 378 -38.79 12.18 10.37
C THR A 378 -38.48 10.73 10.70
N TYR A 379 -37.31 10.49 11.27
CA TYR A 379 -36.87 9.17 11.72
C TYR A 379 -36.86 9.13 13.25
N GLU A 380 -37.04 7.93 13.79
CA GLU A 380 -36.87 7.65 15.20
C GLU A 380 -35.41 7.78 15.61
N GLN A 381 -35.15 8.28 16.82
CA GLN A 381 -33.81 8.35 17.39
C GLN A 381 -33.77 7.52 18.66
N GLU A 382 -33.20 6.32 18.59
CA GLU A 382 -33.03 5.43 19.75
C GLU A 382 -31.60 5.52 20.28
N GLY A 383 -31.38 6.46 21.21
CA GLY A 383 -30.05 6.70 21.77
C GLY A 383 -29.06 7.23 20.74
N MET A 384 -28.04 7.93 21.23
CA MET A 384 -26.92 8.38 20.38
C MET A 384 -25.66 7.77 20.96
N LEU A 385 -25.02 6.92 20.16
CA LEU A 385 -23.71 6.39 20.44
C LEU A 385 -22.68 7.45 20.08
N HIS A 386 -21.61 7.52 20.87
CA HIS A 386 -20.45 8.37 20.56
C HIS A 386 -19.84 7.95 19.22
N ASN A 387 -19.33 8.94 18.49
CA ASN A 387 -18.85 8.81 17.12
C ASN A 387 -19.87 8.07 16.24
N ASN A 388 -21.13 8.51 16.14
CA ASN A 388 -22.09 7.97 15.17
C ASN A 388 -22.89 9.11 14.50
N LEU A 389 -23.19 8.96 13.21
CA LEU A 389 -24.02 9.93 12.48
C LEU A 389 -25.45 9.41 12.38
N TYR A 390 -26.42 10.20 12.84
CA TYR A 390 -27.82 9.82 12.86
C TYR A 390 -28.68 10.65 11.91
N LEU A 391 -29.36 9.99 10.99
CA LEU A 391 -30.35 10.63 10.13
C LEU A 391 -31.57 11.05 10.96
N GLN A 392 -31.76 12.35 11.15
CA GLN A 392 -32.90 12.89 11.93
C GLN A 392 -34.15 13.03 11.08
N LYS A 393 -34.01 13.71 9.94
CA LYS A 393 -35.12 14.04 9.05
C LYS A 393 -34.63 14.36 7.65
N ILE A 394 -35.54 14.30 6.71
CA ILE A 394 -35.35 14.81 5.35
C ILE A 394 -36.46 15.80 5.01
N THR A 395 -36.14 16.79 4.18
CA THR A 395 -37.16 17.60 3.50
C THR A 395 -37.25 17.18 2.05
N TYR A 396 -38.46 17.15 1.52
CA TYR A 396 -38.73 16.74 0.14
C TYR A 396 -39.56 17.77 -0.62
N GLY A 397 -39.59 17.66 -1.93
CA GLY A 397 -40.45 18.42 -2.83
C GLY A 397 -41.00 17.53 -3.94
N TYR A 398 -41.75 18.12 -4.85
CA TYR A 398 -42.25 17.43 -6.04
C TYR A 398 -41.86 18.17 -7.32
N LYS A 399 -41.39 17.44 -8.33
CA LYS A 399 -41.16 17.96 -9.68
C LYS A 399 -41.82 17.03 -10.68
N LYS A 400 -42.74 17.56 -11.49
CA LYS A 400 -43.54 16.74 -12.43
C LYS A 400 -44.22 15.54 -11.75
N ARG A 401 -44.76 15.73 -10.54
CA ARG A 401 -45.37 14.71 -9.67
C ARG A 401 -44.43 13.63 -9.12
N LEU A 402 -43.13 13.73 -9.38
CA LEU A 402 -42.14 12.83 -8.77
C LEU A 402 -41.55 13.48 -7.50
N PRO A 403 -41.49 12.75 -6.37
CA PRO A 403 -40.86 13.27 -5.16
C PRO A 403 -39.35 13.40 -5.36
N TYR A 404 -38.73 14.39 -4.73
CA TYR A 404 -37.28 14.56 -4.70
C TYR A 404 -36.80 15.09 -3.35
N ILE A 405 -35.55 14.80 -2.98
CA ILE A 405 -34.95 15.26 -1.72
C ILE A 405 -34.44 16.69 -1.86
N LYS A 406 -34.83 17.56 -0.93
CA LYS A 406 -34.33 18.94 -0.84
C LYS A 406 -33.20 19.07 0.18
N ALA A 407 -33.36 18.47 1.34
CA ALA A 407 -32.34 18.50 2.38
C ALA A 407 -32.31 17.24 3.25
N ILE A 408 -31.12 16.90 3.73
CA ILE A 408 -30.83 15.81 4.66
C ILE A 408 -30.33 16.43 5.96
N TYR A 409 -30.92 16.05 7.09
CA TYR A 409 -30.51 16.53 8.42
C TYR A 409 -29.94 15.36 9.19
N VAL A 410 -28.70 15.52 9.64
CA VAL A 410 -27.93 14.53 10.38
C VAL A 410 -27.47 15.16 11.69
N ILE A 411 -27.47 14.39 12.76
CA ILE A 411 -26.84 14.75 14.03
C ILE A 411 -25.62 13.87 14.25
N ASP A 412 -24.52 14.49 14.64
CA ASP A 412 -23.29 13.83 15.07
C ASP A 412 -23.37 13.54 16.57
N GLY A 413 -23.33 12.27 16.94
CA GLY A 413 -23.17 11.84 18.32
C GLY A 413 -21.70 11.97 18.66
N ASP A 414 -21.28 13.11 19.21
CA ASP A 414 -19.89 13.35 19.63
C ASP A 414 -19.59 12.60 20.94
#